data_AF-A0ABD6LEW8-F1
#
_entry.id   AF-A0ABD6LEW8-F1
#
_cell.length_a   1.000
_cell.length_b   1.000
_cell.length_c   1.000
_cell.angle_alpha   90.00
_cell.angle_beta   90.00
_cell.angle_gamma   90.00
#
_symmetry.space_group_name_H-M   'P 1'
#
loop_
_entity.id
_entity.type
_entity.pdbx_description
1 polymer ?
#
loop_
_entity_poly.entity_id
_entity_poly.type
_entity_poly.pdbx_seq_one_letter_code
_entity_poly.pdbx_strand_id
1 'polypeptide(L)' 'MEFKLHSEYQPTGDQPQAIEALVKGFQEGNQFQTLLGVTGSGKTFTMANVIQQLQKPTLIIAHNKTLAAQLYGEFKEFFP' A
#
# COMPACT_ATOMS: atom_id res chain seq x y z
N MET A 1 -10.46 -9.26 -12.50
CA MET A 1 -10.84 -8.67 -11.21
C MET A 1 -9.92 -7.49 -10.98
N GLU A 2 -10.46 -6.33 -10.63
CA GLU A 2 -9.72 -5.08 -10.46
C GLU A 2 -9.65 -4.76 -8.97
N PHE A 3 -8.48 -4.41 -8.45
CA PHE A 3 -8.35 -3.91 -7.08
C PHE A 3 -9.01 -2.54 -6.99
N LYS A 4 -10.08 -2.44 -6.18
CA LYS A 4 -10.80 -1.19 -5.92
C LYS A 4 -10.70 -0.86 -4.44
N LEU A 5 -9.92 0.16 -4.12
CA LEU A 5 -9.71 0.65 -2.77
C LEU A 5 -10.99 1.31 -2.27
N HIS A 6 -11.55 0.75 -1.20
CA HIS A 6 -12.65 1.33 -0.46
C HIS A 6 -12.10 2.04 0.78
N SER A 7 -12.40 3.32 0.92
CA SER A 7 -11.98 4.14 2.07
C SER A 7 -12.78 5.43 2.10
N GLU A 8 -13.12 5.90 3.30
CA GLU A 8 -13.67 7.25 3.51
C GLU A 8 -12.58 8.33 3.46
N TYR A 9 -11.31 7.92 3.55
CA TYR A 9 -10.15 8.80 3.57
C TYR A 9 -9.51 8.91 2.20
N GLN A 10 -9.00 10.10 1.89
CA GLN A 10 -8.13 10.34 0.74
C GLN A 10 -6.66 10.40 1.19
N PRO A 11 -5.70 10.09 0.30
CA PRO A 11 -4.29 10.29 0.61
C PRO A 11 -3.99 11.75 1.00
N THR A 12 -3.33 11.96 2.13
CA THR A 12 -3.01 13.29 2.67
C THR A 12 -1.54 13.40 3.07
N GLY A 13 -1.07 14.62 3.32
CA GLY A 13 0.34 14.88 3.66
C GLY A 13 1.29 14.41 2.57
N ASP A 14 2.31 13.64 2.94
CA ASP A 14 3.32 13.12 2.00
C ASP A 14 2.87 11.85 1.25
N GLN A 15 1.69 11.29 1.59
CA GLN A 15 1.21 10.05 0.98
C GLN A 15 1.05 10.13 -0.54
N PRO A 16 0.45 11.19 -1.14
CA PRO A 16 0.28 11.27 -2.60
C PRO A 16 1.61 11.15 -3.35
N GLN A 17 2.63 11.87 -2.88
CA GLN A 17 3.96 11.88 -3.50
C GLN A 17 4.66 10.52 -3.34
N ALA A 18 4.54 9.89 -2.16
CA ALA A 18 5.09 8.56 -1.93
C ALA A 18 4.43 7.49 -2.83
N ILE A 19 3.10 7.56 -3.02
CA ILE A 19 2.37 6.66 -3.90
C ILE A 19 2.86 6.83 -5.34
N GLU A 20 2.91 8.07 -5.84
CA GLU A 20 3.35 8.39 -7.19
C GLU A 20 4.78 7.88 -7.45
N ALA A 21 5.71 8.15 -6.52
CA ALA A 21 7.10 7.71 -6.65
C ALA A 21 7.22 6.19 -6.73
N LEU A 22 6.51 5.45 -5.87
CA LEU A 22 6.54 3.98 -5.85
C LEU A 22 5.94 3.37 -7.12
N VAL A 23 4.81 3.92 -7.59
CA VAL A 23 4.12 3.47 -8.81
C VAL A 23 5.00 3.72 -10.02
N LYS A 24 5.55 4.93 -10.15
CA LYS A 24 6.46 5.29 -11.24
C LYS A 24 7.70 4.40 -11.24
N GLY A 25 8.35 4.24 -10.09
CA GLY A 25 9.54 3.39 -9.99
C GLY A 25 9.27 1.95 -10.40
N PHE A 26 8.09 1.40 -10.06
CA PHE A 26 7.71 0.06 -10.48
C PHE A 26 7.52 -0.03 -12.01
N GLN A 27 6.85 0.95 -12.60
CA GLN A 27 6.61 1.03 -14.04
C GLN A 27 7.90 1.22 -14.85
N GLU A 28 8.91 1.89 -14.28
CA GLU A 28 10.26 2.03 -14.85
C GLU A 28 11.10 0.74 -14.74
N GLY A 29 10.58 -0.30 -14.05
CA GLY A 29 11.26 -1.58 -13.90
C GLY A 29 12.18 -1.67 -12.67
N ASN A 30 12.11 -0.72 -11.73
CA ASN A 30 12.89 -0.80 -10.50
C ASN A 30 12.43 -1.99 -9.65
N GLN A 31 13.34 -2.94 -9.45
CA GLN A 31 13.04 -4.18 -8.71
C GLN A 31 12.94 -3.98 -7.20
N PHE A 32 13.65 -2.98 -6.66
CA PHE A 32 13.73 -2.71 -5.22
C PHE A 32 13.39 -1.25 -4.95
N GLN A 33 12.44 -1.03 -4.05
CA GLN A 33 12.02 0.29 -3.61
C GLN A 33 11.77 0.30 -2.11
N THR A 34 11.99 1.43 -1.46
CA THR A 34 11.85 1.57 -0.01
C THR A 34 10.91 2.73 0.31
N LEU A 35 9.80 2.44 1.00
CA LEU A 35 8.93 3.44 1.57
C LEU A 35 9.45 3.86 2.96
N LEU A 36 10.13 5.01 3.03
CA LEU A 36 10.56 5.61 4.29
C LEU A 36 9.40 6.39 4.91
N GLY A 37 8.77 5.83 5.94
CA GLY A 37 7.65 6.48 6.64
C GLY A 37 7.73 6.30 8.14
N VAL A 38 7.47 7.38 8.89
CA VAL A 38 7.43 7.36 10.36
C VAL A 38 6.25 6.52 10.89
N THR A 39 6.28 6.14 12.16
CA THR A 39 5.15 5.45 12.80
C THR A 39 3.91 6.33 12.77
N GLY A 40 2.76 5.76 12.43
CA GLY A 40 1.49 6.49 12.33
C GLY A 40 1.24 7.24 11.02
N SER A 41 2.17 7.22 10.05
CA SER A 41 2.01 7.95 8.77
C SER A 41 1.03 7.30 7.77
N GLY A 42 0.33 6.23 8.16
CA GLY A 42 -0.60 5.53 7.26
C GLY A 42 0.06 4.66 6.18
N LYS A 43 1.20 4.03 6.46
CA LYS A 43 1.94 3.20 5.49
C LYS A 43 1.10 2.12 4.82
N THR A 44 0.20 1.44 5.55
CA THR A 44 -0.69 0.44 4.94
C THR A 44 -1.59 1.06 3.88
N PHE A 45 -2.17 2.23 4.17
CA PHE A 45 -3.04 2.95 3.24
C PHE A 45 -2.27 3.47 2.01
N THR A 46 -1.02 3.94 2.19
CA THR A 46 -0.11 4.23 1.08
C THR A 46 0.08 3.01 0.18
N MET A 47 0.40 1.85 0.77
CA MET A 47 0.60 0.62 -0.01
C MET A 47 -0.68 0.11 -0.68
N ALA A 48 -1.85 0.28 -0.06
CA ALA A 48 -3.13 -0.06 -0.67
C ALA A 48 -3.38 0.79 -1.94
N ASN A 49 -3.10 2.09 -1.90
CA ASN A 49 -3.18 2.95 -3.08
C ASN A 49 -2.21 2.51 -4.19
N VAL A 50 -0.98 2.11 -3.83
CA VAL A 50 0.00 1.57 -4.79
C VAL A 50 -0.53 0.29 -5.45
N ILE A 51 -1.08 -0.65 -4.65
CA ILE A 51 -1.66 -1.91 -5.16
C ILE A 51 -2.82 -1.63 -6.13
N GLN A 52 -3.72 -0.70 -5.76
CA GLN A 52 -4.79 -0.26 -6.65
C GLN A 52 -4.25 0.33 -7.96
N GLN A 53 -3.21 1.14 -7.95
CA GLN A 53 -2.71 1.75 -9.19
C GLN A 53 -1.98 0.74 -10.09
N LEU A 54 -1.27 -0.22 -9.49
CA LEU A 54 -0.47 -1.19 -10.25
C LEU A 54 -1.28 -2.39 -10.77
N GLN A 55 -2.41 -2.70 -10.13
CA GLN A 55 -3.28 -3.83 -10.51
C GLN A 55 -2.53 -5.17 -10.62
N LYS A 56 -1.61 -5.42 -9.69
CA LYS A 56 -0.82 -6.66 -9.63
C LYS A 56 -1.18 -7.49 -8.40
N PRO A 57 -1.35 -8.82 -8.54
CA PRO A 57 -1.38 -9.71 -7.37
C PRO A 57 -0.14 -9.48 -6.51
N THR A 58 -0.35 -9.18 -5.22
CA THR A 58 0.70 -8.69 -4.33
C THR A 58 0.80 -9.59 -3.10
N LEU A 59 2.04 -9.97 -2.74
CA LEU A 59 2.34 -10.72 -1.52
C LEU A 59 2.85 -9.75 -0.44
N ILE A 60 2.20 -9.75 0.73
CA ILE A 60 2.61 -8.95 1.88
C ILE A 60 3.19 -9.89 2.93
N ILE A 61 4.45 -9.66 3.31
CA ILE A 61 5.18 -10.49 4.27
C ILE A 61 5.37 -9.69 5.56
N ALA A 62 4.91 -10.24 6.68
CA ALA A 62 5.12 -9.68 8.00
C ALA A 62 6.01 -10.59 8.85
N HIS A 63 6.87 -9.99 9.68
CA HIS A 63 7.81 -10.70 10.55
C HIS A 63 7.15 -11.50 11.69
N ASN A 64 5.88 -11.27 11.99
CA ASN A 64 5.16 -11.99 13.04
C ASN A 64 3.66 -12.14 12.71
N LYS A 65 3.00 -13.09 13.41
CA LYS A 65 1.60 -13.45 13.17
C LYS A 65 0.61 -12.36 13.58
N THR A 66 0.91 -11.61 14.63
CA THR A 66 0.03 -10.52 15.12
C THR A 66 -0.07 -9.41 14.08
N LEU A 67 1.07 -8.96 13.54
CA LEU A 67 1.11 -7.96 12.48
C LEU A 67 0.49 -8.50 11.19
N ALA A 68 0.71 -9.77 10.85
CA ALA A 68 0.06 -10.39 9.69
C ALA A 68 -1.47 -10.35 9.81
N ALA A 69 -2.02 -10.68 10.98
CA ALA A 69 -3.46 -10.62 11.23
C ALA A 69 -4.01 -9.18 11.18
N GLN A 70 -3.27 -8.21 11.72
CA GLN A 70 -3.64 -6.79 11.65
C GLN A 70 -3.70 -6.31 10.19
N LEU A 71 -2.63 -6.54 9.41
CA LEU A 71 -2.57 -6.16 8.01
C LEU A 71 -3.68 -6.85 7.20
N TYR A 72 -3.95 -8.13 7.47
CA TYR A 72 -5.06 -8.83 6.85
C TYR A 72 -6.41 -8.14 7.10
N GLY A 73 -6.68 -7.73 8.35
CA GLY A 73 -7.89 -6.97 8.68
C GLY A 73 -7.99 -5.66 7.90
N GLU A 74 -6.93 -4.84 7.94
CA GLU A 74 -6.84 -3.57 7.22
C GLU A 74 -7.06 -3.76 5.70
N PHE A 75 -6.38 -4.71 5.08
CA PHE A 75 -6.52 -4.97 3.64
C PHE A 75 -7.86 -5.56 3.24
N LYS A 76 -8.52 -6.32 4.12
CA LYS A 76 -9.87 -6.83 3.89
C LYS A 76 -10.91 -5.70 3.89
N GLU A 77 -10.72 -4.68 4.73
CA GLU A 77 -11.56 -3.48 4.72
C GLU A 77 -11.29 -2.61 3.49
N PHE A 78 -10.02 -2.46 3.11
CA PHE A 78 -9.63 -1.70 1.91
C PHE A 78 -10.06 -2.35 0.60
N PHE A 79 -10.13 -3.68 0.53
CA PHE A 79 -10.47 -4.44 -0.68
C PHE A 79 -11.51 -5.54 -0.36
N PRO A 80 -12.80 -5.17 -0.17
CA PRO A 80 -13.86 -6.11 0.15
C PRO A 80 -14.22 -7.07 -1.00
#